data_AF-A0A1I4A111-F1
#
_entry.id   AF-A0A1I4A111-F1
#
_cell.length_a   1.000
_cell.length_b   1.000
_cell.length_c   1.000
_cell.angle_alpha   90.00
_cell.angle_beta   90.00
_cell.angle_gamma   90.00
#
_symmetry.space_group_name_H-M   'P 1'
#
loop_
_entity.id
_entity.type
_entity.pdbx_description
1 polymer ?
#
loop_
_entity_poly.entity_id
_entity_poly.type
_entity_poly.pdbx_seq_one_letter_code
_entity_poly.pdbx_strand_id
1 'polypeptide(L)'
;MLQTATIVLAITALGGLLMASIRFFSKRNPPAWLAMLHGLLAASGLTLLAYAVCTLTVPSFAVLALALFLLAAAGGAVMSLAYKWRQRLLPTWLVVGHAAAAVTAFALLFQAAFGAP
;
A
#
# COMPACT_ATOMS: atom_id res chain seq x y z
N MET A 1 -0.77 17.56 -4.49
CA MET A 1 0.02 16.49 -3.83
C MET A 1 -0.86 15.35 -3.33
N LEU A 2 -1.88 15.60 -2.49
CA LEU A 2 -2.78 14.52 -2.01
C LEU A 2 -3.50 13.78 -3.14
N GLN A 3 -4.07 14.48 -4.13
CA GLN A 3 -4.73 13.85 -5.28
C GLN A 3 -3.76 12.98 -6.11
N THR A 4 -2.57 13.50 -6.40
CA THR A 4 -1.52 12.75 -7.11
C THR A 4 -1.10 11.50 -6.35
N ALA A 5 -0.85 11.61 -5.04
CA ALA A 5 -0.54 10.48 -4.17
C ALA A 5 -1.68 9.45 -4.18
N THR A 6 -2.94 9.93 -4.14
CA THR A 6 -4.14 9.08 -4.21
C THR A 6 -4.20 8.30 -5.52
N ILE A 7 -3.96 8.94 -6.67
CA ILE A 7 -3.97 8.27 -7.98
C ILE A 7 -2.86 7.21 -8.05
N VAL A 8 -1.63 7.53 -7.63
CA VAL A 8 -0.52 6.57 -7.62
C VAL A 8 -0.81 5.39 -6.70
N LEU A 9 -1.34 5.65 -5.50
CA LEU A 9 -1.71 4.60 -4.54
C LEU A 9 -2.92 3.78 -5.00
N ALA A 10 -3.83 4.36 -5.79
CA ALA A 10 -4.93 3.62 -6.42
C ALA A 10 -4.39 2.60 -7.43
N ILE A 11 -3.46 3.02 -8.31
CA ILE A 11 -2.80 2.11 -9.26
C ILE A 11 -2.02 1.03 -8.49
N THR A 12 -1.34 1.42 -7.42
CA THR A 12 -0.63 0.49 -6.53
C THR A 12 -1.58 -0.55 -5.92
N ALA A 13 -2.75 -0.13 -5.45
CA ALA A 13 -3.77 -1.00 -4.85
C ALA A 13 -4.31 -2.02 -5.85
N LEU A 14 -4.50 -1.62 -7.12
CA LEU A 14 -4.86 -2.56 -8.20
C LEU A 14 -3.78 -3.64 -8.39
N GLY A 15 -2.50 -3.25 -8.37
CA GLY A 15 -1.38 -4.20 -8.39
C GLY A 15 -1.38 -5.14 -7.18
N GLY A 16 -1.71 -4.62 -5.99
CA GLY A 16 -1.86 -5.41 -4.77
C GLY A 16 -2.99 -6.44 -4.86
N LEU A 17 -4.14 -6.04 -5.41
CA LEU A 17 -5.29 -6.93 -5.63
C LEU A 17 -4.95 -8.05 -6.62
N LEU A 18 -4.23 -7.74 -7.70
CA LEU A 18 -3.74 -8.74 -8.64
C LEU A 18 -2.78 -9.74 -7.98
N MET A 19 -1.87 -9.26 -7.13
CA MET A 19 -0.98 -10.16 -6.39
C MET A 19 -1.72 -11.04 -5.39
N ALA A 20 -2.71 -10.47 -4.68
CA ALA A 20 -3.55 -11.22 -3.77
C ALA A 20 -4.35 -12.30 -4.51
N SER A 21 -4.94 -11.98 -5.66
CA SER A 21 -5.68 -12.95 -6.46
C SER A 21 -4.78 -14.11 -6.92
N ILE A 22 -3.57 -13.83 -7.44
CA ILE A 22 -2.59 -14.87 -7.79
C ILE A 22 -2.30 -15.78 -6.58
N ARG A 23 -2.09 -15.18 -5.40
CA ARG A 23 -1.78 -15.94 -4.17
C ARG A 23 -2.91 -16.86 -3.74
N PHE A 24 -4.16 -16.40 -3.82
CA PHE A 24 -5.33 -17.13 -3.36
C PHE A 24 -5.86 -18.14 -4.38
N PHE A 25 -5.90 -17.79 -5.67
CA PHE A 25 -6.42 -18.66 -6.72
C PHE A 25 -5.38 -19.66 -7.23
N SER A 26 -4.13 -19.24 -7.42
CA SER A 26 -3.09 -20.12 -7.96
C SER A 26 -2.26 -20.82 -6.88
N LYS A 27 -2.46 -20.49 -5.59
CA LYS A 27 -1.67 -20.97 -4.43
C LYS A 27 -0.15 -20.81 -4.62
N ARG A 28 0.28 -19.87 -5.45
CA ARG A 28 1.68 -19.57 -5.77
C ARG A 28 2.04 -18.15 -5.34
N ASN A 29 3.32 -17.87 -5.17
CA ASN A 29 3.78 -16.51 -4.91
C ASN A 29 3.65 -15.65 -6.20
N PRO A 30 3.30 -14.36 -6.08
CA PRO A 30 3.26 -13.45 -7.22
C PRO A 30 4.63 -13.32 -7.91
N PRO A 31 4.66 -13.05 -9.23
CA PRO A 31 5.91 -12.92 -9.97
C PRO A 31 6.74 -11.76 -9.43
N ALA A 32 8.07 -11.93 -9.47
CA ALA A 32 8.97 -11.04 -8.75
C ALA A 32 8.90 -9.58 -9.23
N TRP A 33 8.81 -9.37 -10.54
CA TRP A 33 8.71 -8.06 -11.18
C TRP A 33 7.44 -7.30 -10.75
N LEU A 34 6.30 -8.00 -10.60
CA LEU A 34 5.03 -7.38 -10.22
C LEU A 34 5.08 -6.88 -8.78
N ALA A 35 5.66 -7.68 -7.88
CA ALA A 35 5.88 -7.28 -6.50
C ALA A 35 6.89 -6.13 -6.37
N MET A 36 7.91 -6.06 -7.23
CA MET A 36 8.84 -4.92 -7.27
C MET A 36 8.16 -3.64 -7.79
N LEU A 37 7.37 -3.75 -8.87
CA LEU A 37 6.60 -2.62 -9.40
C LEU A 37 5.60 -2.10 -8.37
N HIS A 38 4.86 -2.99 -7.70
CA HIS A 38 3.95 -2.61 -6.62
C HIS A 38 4.70 -1.92 -5.48
N GLY A 39 5.83 -2.46 -5.03
CA GLY A 39 6.65 -1.84 -3.99
C GLY A 39 7.17 -0.45 -4.38
N LEU A 40 7.59 -0.28 -5.63
CA LEU A 40 8.05 1.00 -6.18
C LEU A 40 6.93 2.05 -6.20
N LEU A 41 5.75 1.68 -6.73
CA LEU A 41 4.59 2.58 -6.78
C LEU A 41 4.05 2.90 -5.38
N ALA A 42 4.07 1.91 -4.47
CA ALA A 42 3.72 2.12 -3.07
C ALA A 42 4.67 3.12 -2.40
N ALA A 43 5.98 2.94 -2.56
CA ALA A 43 6.98 3.81 -1.99
C ALA A 43 6.91 5.23 -2.56
N SER A 44 6.69 5.39 -3.87
CA SER A 44 6.57 6.72 -4.49
C SER A 44 5.30 7.45 -4.04
N GLY A 45 4.15 6.76 -4.03
CA GLY A 45 2.89 7.32 -3.53
C GLY A 45 2.96 7.69 -2.04
N LEU A 46 3.57 6.83 -1.23
CA LEU A 46 3.78 7.08 0.20
C LEU A 46 4.73 8.26 0.45
N THR A 47 5.79 8.39 -0.36
CA THR A 47 6.71 9.53 -0.28
C THR A 47 6.02 10.84 -0.61
N LEU A 48 5.17 10.86 -1.65
CA LEU A 48 4.36 12.04 -1.99
C LEU A 48 3.38 12.41 -0.87
N LEU A 49 2.74 11.42 -0.24
CA LEU A 49 1.85 11.66 0.91
C LEU A 49 2.62 12.21 2.11
N ALA A 50 3.75 11.61 2.45
CA ALA A 50 4.61 12.08 3.54
C ALA A 50 5.08 13.52 3.29
N TYR A 51 5.52 13.81 2.07
CA TYR A 51 5.91 15.17 1.68
C TYR A 51 4.75 16.16 1.84
N ALA A 52 3.54 15.80 1.40
CA ALA A 52 2.35 16.66 1.56
C ALA A 52 2.05 16.94 3.03
N VAL A 53 2.12 15.93 3.91
CA VAL A 53 1.89 16.08 5.36
C VAL A 53 2.93 16.97 6.01
N CYS A 54 4.20 16.91 5.56
CA CYS A 54 5.28 17.71 6.13
C CYS A 54 5.33 19.16 5.62
N THR A 55 4.75 19.45 4.45
CA THR A 55 4.93 20.75 3.77
C THR A 55 3.66 21.57 3.63
N LEU A 56 2.48 20.96 3.80
CA LEU A 56 1.18 21.60 3.61
C LEU A 56 0.32 21.46 4.86
N THR A 57 -0.66 22.35 5.01
CA THR A 57 -1.76 22.11 5.96
C THR A 57 -2.71 21.09 5.34
N VAL A 58 -2.85 19.93 5.98
CA VAL A 58 -3.66 18.81 5.48
C VAL A 58 -4.70 18.38 6.52
N PRO A 59 -5.83 17.76 6.11
CA PRO A 59 -6.79 17.18 7.03
C PRO A 59 -6.16 16.09 7.92
N SER A 60 -6.66 15.92 9.14
CA SER A 60 -6.20 14.89 10.09
C SER A 60 -6.30 13.48 9.52
N PHE A 61 -7.27 13.21 8.64
CA PHE A 61 -7.39 11.94 7.91
C PHE A 61 -6.17 11.63 7.04
N ALA A 62 -5.49 12.62 6.46
CA ALA A 62 -4.27 12.39 5.67
C ALA A 62 -3.11 11.90 6.56
N VAL A 63 -3.00 12.42 7.78
CA VAL A 63 -1.99 12.01 8.76
C VAL A 63 -2.25 10.58 9.24
N LEU A 64 -3.51 10.25 9.52
CA LEU A 64 -3.90 8.89 9.89
C LEU A 64 -3.67 7.89 8.74
N ALA A 65 -4.00 8.28 7.50
CA ALA A 65 -3.72 7.49 6.31
C ALA A 65 -2.21 7.22 6.16
N LEU A 66 -1.36 8.23 6.38
CA LEU A 66 0.10 8.08 6.33
C LEU A 66 0.58 7.04 7.35
N ALA A 67 0.12 7.12 8.60
CA ALA A 67 0.49 6.17 9.66
C ALA A 67 0.10 4.72 9.29
N LEU A 68 -1.11 4.52 8.75
CA LEU A 68 -1.57 3.20 8.32
C LEU A 68 -0.82 2.70 7.08
N PHE A 69 -0.48 3.56 6.12
CA PHE A 69 0.35 3.17 4.98
C PHE A 69 1.77 2.79 5.41
N LEU A 70 2.35 3.46 6.41
CA LEU A 70 3.65 3.07 6.97
C LEU A 70 3.58 1.67 7.60
N LEU A 71 2.52 1.39 8.36
CA LEU A 71 2.27 0.05 8.90
C LEU A 71 2.10 -1.00 7.79
N ALA A 72 1.31 -0.68 6.76
CA ALA A 72 1.13 -1.57 5.61
C ALA A 72 2.46 -1.78 4.86
N ALA A 73 3.25 -0.73 4.64
CA ALA A 73 4.55 -0.81 3.98
C ALA A 73 5.53 -1.68 4.78
N ALA A 74 5.54 -1.59 6.11
CA ALA A 74 6.31 -2.48 6.97
C ALA A 74 5.88 -3.94 6.80
N GLY A 75 4.57 -4.22 6.79
CA GLY A 75 4.03 -5.56 6.50
C GLY A 75 4.45 -6.08 5.12
N GLY A 76 4.39 -5.23 4.09
CA GLY A 76 4.83 -5.55 2.73
C GLY A 76 6.33 -5.82 2.63
N ALA A 77 7.15 -5.05 3.34
CA ALA A 77 8.59 -5.26 3.44
C ALA A 77 8.93 -6.60 4.10
N VAL A 78 8.24 -6.96 5.19
CA VAL A 78 8.37 -8.27 5.84
C VAL A 78 7.99 -9.39 4.88
N MET A 79 6.86 -9.27 4.17
CA MET A 79 6.45 -10.24 3.15
C MET A 79 7.50 -10.43 2.05
N SER A 80 8.11 -9.33 1.59
CA SER A 80 9.12 -9.36 0.54
C SER A 80 10.46 -9.94 1.01
N LEU A 81 10.98 -9.48 2.15
CA LEU A 81 12.32 -9.82 2.63
C LEU A 81 12.37 -11.14 3.43
N ALA A 82 11.40 -11.37 4.31
CA ALA A 82 11.41 -12.55 5.18
C ALA A 82 10.84 -13.80 4.49
N TYR A 83 9.93 -13.63 3.54
CA TYR A 83 9.26 -14.75 2.87
C TYR A 83 9.65 -14.90 1.41
N LYS A 84 9.27 -13.92 0.56
CA LYS A 84 9.46 -14.03 -0.90
C LYS A 84 10.93 -14.22 -1.28
N TRP A 85 11.85 -13.42 -0.71
CA TRP A 85 13.29 -13.53 -0.98
C TRP A 85 13.87 -14.89 -0.55
N ARG A 86 13.30 -15.50 0.49
CA ARG A 86 13.67 -16.82 1.00
C ARG A 86 12.90 -17.96 0.33
N GLN A 87 12.20 -17.70 -0.78
CA GLN A 87 11.36 -18.67 -1.50
C GLN A 87 10.28 -19.33 -0.62
N ARG A 88 9.88 -18.67 0.48
CA ARG A 88 8.81 -19.15 1.36
C ARG A 88 7.46 -18.65 0.87
N LEU A 89 6.42 -19.46 1.10
CA LEU A 89 5.06 -19.04 0.83
C LEU A 89 4.66 -17.90 1.77
N LEU A 90 4.00 -16.90 1.19
CA LEU A 90 3.47 -15.76 1.95
C LEU A 90 2.39 -16.24 2.92
N PRO A 91 2.49 -15.92 4.22
CA PRO A 91 1.49 -16.30 5.21
C PRO A 91 0.19 -15.52 4.98
N THR A 92 -0.92 -16.24 4.91
CA THR A 92 -2.23 -15.69 4.55
C THR A 92 -2.66 -14.56 5.49
N TRP A 93 -2.46 -14.72 6.80
CA TRP A 93 -2.85 -13.70 7.79
C TRP A 93 -2.13 -12.36 7.56
N LEU A 94 -0.86 -12.39 7.12
CA LEU A 94 -0.07 -11.19 6.86
C LEU A 94 -0.52 -10.51 5.57
N VAL A 95 -0.85 -11.29 4.54
CA VAL A 95 -1.44 -10.77 3.29
C VAL A 95 -2.76 -10.04 3.59
N VAL A 96 -3.65 -10.66 4.38
CA VAL A 96 -4.95 -10.07 4.75
C VAL A 96 -4.76 -8.83 5.63
N GLY A 97 -3.88 -8.89 6.64
CA GLY A 97 -3.59 -7.75 7.50
C GLY A 97 -3.00 -6.56 6.74
N HIS A 98 -2.04 -6.81 5.85
CA HIS A 98 -1.48 -5.80 4.95
C HIS A 98 -2.55 -5.19 4.05
N ALA A 99 -3.37 -6.01 3.41
CA ALA A 99 -4.44 -5.53 2.53
C ALA A 99 -5.49 -4.70 3.28
N ALA A 100 -5.93 -5.15 4.46
CA ALA A 100 -6.89 -4.43 5.28
C ALA A 100 -6.35 -3.06 5.72
N ALA A 101 -5.09 -3.00 6.17
CA ALA A 101 -4.43 -1.74 6.54
C ALA A 101 -4.32 -0.81 5.32
N ALA A 102 -3.91 -1.32 4.16
CA ALA A 102 -3.75 -0.54 2.94
C ALA A 102 -5.08 0.00 2.40
N VAL A 103 -6.15 -0.81 2.40
CA VAL A 103 -7.49 -0.39 1.96
C VAL A 103 -8.06 0.68 2.90
N THR A 104 -7.91 0.50 4.21
CA THR A 104 -8.36 1.49 5.21
C THR A 104 -7.60 2.81 5.04
N ALA A 105 -6.27 2.75 4.89
CA ALA A 105 -5.44 3.91 4.63
C ALA A 105 -5.84 4.63 3.34
N PHE A 106 -6.14 3.87 2.27
CA PHE A 106 -6.57 4.42 1.00
C PHE A 106 -7.92 5.13 1.09
N ALA A 107 -8.90 4.55 1.79
CA ALA A 107 -10.21 5.18 1.99
C ALA A 107 -10.09 6.51 2.75
N LEU A 108 -9.26 6.56 3.80
CA LEU A 108 -8.98 7.79 4.54
C LEU A 108 -8.26 8.83 3.69
N LEU A 109 -7.27 8.42 2.89
CA LEU A 109 -6.58 9.31 1.97
C LEU A 109 -7.52 9.87 0.91
N PHE A 110 -8.40 9.04 0.35
CA PHE A 110 -9.41 9.47 -0.62
C PHE A 110 -10.34 10.52 -0.03
N GLN A 111 -10.83 10.28 1.19
CA GLN A 111 -11.64 11.26 1.93
C GLN A 111 -10.84 12.55 2.19
N ALA A 112 -9.57 12.47 2.56
CA ALA A 112 -8.74 13.65 2.78
C ALA A 112 -8.43 14.44 1.49
N ALA A 113 -8.39 13.76 0.34
CA ALA A 113 -8.05 14.36 -0.94
C ALA A 113 -9.26 14.95 -1.69
N PHE A 114 -10.45 14.40 -1.48
CA PHE A 114 -11.67 14.74 -2.24
C PHE A 114 -12.89 15.03 -1.37
N GLY A 115 -12.81 14.80 -0.06
CA GLY A 115 -13.87 15.17 0.87
C GLY A 115 -14.06 16.69 0.91
N ALA A 116 -15.30 17.15 0.80
CA ALA A 116 -15.65 18.53 1.05
C ALA A 116 -15.27 18.94 2.49
N PRO A 117 -14.88 20.20 2.72
CA PRO A 117 -14.50 20.71 4.05
C PRO A 117 -15.64 20.62 5.07
#